data_AF-A0A6P0NU52-F1
#
_entry.id   AF-A0A6P0NU52-F1
#
_cell.length_a   1.000
_cell.length_b   1.000
_cell.length_c   1.000
_cell.angle_alpha   90.00
_cell.angle_beta   90.00
_cell.angle_gamma   90.00
#
_symmetry.space_group_name_H-M   'P 1'
#
loop_
_entity.id
_entity.type
_entity.pdbx_description
1 polymer ?
#
loop_
_entity_poly.entity_id
_entity_poly.type
_entity_poly.pdbx_seq_one_letter_code
_entity_poly.pdbx_strand_id
1 'polypeptide(L)'
;MNEQRLTAYAQLIQQLLECSEDRKADLLQNHQDLIDKEFIAFMQQYAQYLAEAGNKNNARRLMNMAQKLTQRLNQSQNPVSYTTLLQQLLQAESEVRAGKANKSIVYQILDNNRHLLNENLAHILPQ
;
A
#
# COMPACT_ATOMS: atom_id res chain seq x y z
N MET A 1 7.24 -19.83 1.12
CA MET A 1 6.36 -19.25 0.09
C MET A 1 5.05 -20.02 0.13
N ASN A 2 3.93 -19.40 0.51
CA ASN A 2 2.64 -20.10 0.63
C ASN A 2 1.93 -20.11 -0.72
N GLU A 3 1.56 -21.29 -1.23
CA GLU A 3 0.83 -21.44 -2.51
C GLU A 3 -0.49 -20.64 -2.54
N GLN A 4 -1.13 -20.49 -1.38
CA GLN A 4 -2.31 -19.64 -1.20
C GLN A 4 -2.01 -18.15 -1.49
N ARG A 5 -0.82 -17.68 -1.11
CA ARG A 5 -0.39 -16.29 -1.31
C ARG A 5 -0.12 -16.01 -2.79
N LEU A 6 0.55 -16.94 -3.47
CA LEU A 6 0.76 -16.87 -4.92
C LEU A 6 -0.56 -16.87 -5.70
N THR A 7 -1.52 -17.67 -5.25
CA THR A 7 -2.87 -17.69 -5.84
C THR A 7 -3.58 -16.35 -5.65
N ALA A 8 -3.52 -15.77 -4.44
CA ALA A 8 -4.07 -14.45 -4.16
C ALA A 8 -3.41 -13.35 -5.02
N TYR A 9 -2.09 -13.43 -5.23
CA TYR A 9 -1.36 -12.51 -6.11
C TYR A 9 -1.81 -12.62 -7.56
N ALA A 10 -1.95 -13.83 -8.09
CA ALA A 10 -2.45 -14.05 -9.45
C ALA A 10 -3.87 -13.50 -9.63
N GLN A 11 -4.77 -13.76 -8.68
CA GLN A 11 -6.14 -13.23 -8.69
C GLN A 11 -6.16 -11.70 -8.65
N LEU A 12 -5.35 -11.09 -7.79
CA LEU A 12 -5.26 -9.64 -7.69
C LEU A 12 -4.72 -9.01 -8.98
N ILE A 13 -3.72 -9.62 -9.62
CA ILE A 13 -3.19 -9.14 -10.91
C ILE A 13 -4.26 -9.23 -12.00
N GLN A 14 -5.01 -10.32 -12.09
CA GLN A 14 -6.08 -10.44 -13.09
C GLN A 14 -7.14 -9.36 -12.87
N GLN A 15 -7.59 -9.17 -11.63
CA GLN A 15 -8.52 -8.10 -11.30
C GLN A 15 -7.95 -6.73 -11.67
N LEU A 16 -6.67 -6.43 -11.39
CA LEU A 16 -6.03 -5.17 -11.77
C LEU A 16 -5.94 -4.94 -13.29
N LEU A 17 -5.85 -6.01 -14.08
CA LEU A 17 -5.80 -5.93 -15.55
C LEU A 17 -7.19 -5.68 -16.16
N GLU A 18 -8.23 -6.29 -15.57
CA GLU A 18 -9.63 -6.19 -15.99
C GLU A 18 -10.32 -4.93 -15.45
N CYS A 19 -9.81 -4.38 -14.35
CA CYS A 19 -10.41 -3.25 -13.66
C CYS A 19 -10.17 -1.91 -14.39
N SER A 20 -11.21 -1.05 -14.37
CA SER A 20 -11.16 0.33 -14.83
C SER A 20 -10.28 1.19 -13.92
N GLU A 21 -9.60 2.20 -14.44
CA GLU A 21 -8.59 2.98 -13.67
C GLU A 21 -9.17 3.58 -12.37
N ASP A 22 -10.44 3.97 -12.41
CA ASP A 22 -11.27 4.46 -11.30
C ASP A 22 -11.42 3.46 -10.14
N ARG A 23 -11.49 2.15 -10.41
CA ARG A 23 -11.67 1.12 -9.38
C ARG A 23 -10.36 0.47 -8.91
N LYS A 24 -9.24 0.77 -9.56
CA LYS A 24 -7.92 0.23 -9.18
C LYS A 24 -7.44 0.73 -7.83
N ALA A 25 -7.71 2.00 -7.51
CA ALA A 25 -7.32 2.58 -6.24
C ALA A 25 -7.98 1.83 -5.08
N ASP A 26 -9.30 1.64 -5.16
CA ASP A 26 -10.09 0.90 -4.17
C ASP A 26 -9.66 -0.56 -4.05
N LEU A 27 -9.41 -1.23 -5.20
CA LEU A 27 -8.93 -2.61 -5.20
C LEU A 27 -7.57 -2.74 -4.50
N LEU A 28 -6.61 -1.86 -4.80
CA LEU A 28 -5.31 -1.84 -4.12
C LEU A 28 -5.43 -1.47 -2.64
N GLN A 29 -6.41 -0.65 -2.27
CA GLN A 29 -6.65 -0.27 -0.87
C GLN A 29 -7.25 -1.43 -0.06
N ASN A 30 -8.15 -2.22 -0.65
CA ASN A 30 -8.76 -3.39 0.00
C ASN A 30 -7.81 -4.59 0.13
N HIS A 31 -6.72 -4.60 -0.64
CA HIS A 31 -5.73 -5.67 -0.64
C HIS A 31 -4.35 -5.18 -0.19
N GLN A 32 -4.27 -4.15 0.65
CA GLN A 32 -2.99 -3.63 1.16
C GLN A 32 -2.13 -4.71 1.83
N ASP A 33 -2.75 -5.67 2.52
CA ASP A 33 -2.06 -6.78 3.18
C ASP A 33 -1.32 -7.71 2.19
N LEU A 34 -1.75 -7.72 0.92
CA LEU A 34 -1.11 -8.47 -0.15
C LEU A 34 -0.05 -7.66 -0.89
N ILE A 35 0.01 -6.34 -0.71
CA ILE A 35 0.95 -5.46 -1.41
C ILE A 35 2.27 -5.45 -0.66
N ASP A 36 3.14 -6.37 -1.02
CA ASP A 36 4.51 -6.43 -0.51
C ASP A 36 5.56 -6.55 -1.62
N LYS A 37 6.82 -6.73 -1.23
CA LYS A 37 7.93 -6.89 -2.16
C LYS A 37 7.77 -8.14 -3.04
N GLU A 38 7.19 -9.21 -2.52
CA GLU A 38 6.96 -10.46 -3.27
C GLU A 38 5.85 -10.28 -4.32
N PHE A 39 4.76 -9.58 -3.98
CA PHE A 39 3.69 -9.24 -4.92
C PHE A 39 4.19 -8.39 -6.08
N ILE A 40 5.02 -7.37 -5.80
CA ILE A 40 5.63 -6.52 -6.84
C ILE A 40 6.52 -7.35 -7.76
N ALA A 41 7.37 -8.23 -7.21
CA ALA A 41 8.21 -9.10 -8.02
C ALA A 41 7.35 -10.02 -8.92
N PHE A 42 6.26 -10.56 -8.38
CA PHE A 42 5.32 -11.37 -9.14
C PHE A 42 4.61 -10.58 -10.26
N MET A 43 4.22 -9.32 -10.00
CA MET A 43 3.68 -8.41 -11.02
C MET A 43 4.67 -8.17 -12.16
N GLN A 44 5.95 -7.98 -11.86
CA GLN A 44 6.98 -7.74 -12.86
C GLN A 44 7.21 -8.97 -13.74
N GLN A 45 7.26 -10.17 -13.14
CA GLN A 45 7.36 -11.43 -13.88
C GLN A 45 6.14 -11.65 -14.78
N TYR A 46 4.94 -11.41 -14.27
CA TYR A 46 3.71 -11.54 -15.05
C TYR A 46 3.65 -10.51 -16.19
N ALA A 47 4.17 -9.29 -15.98
CA ALA A 47 4.29 -8.28 -17.03
C ALA A 47 5.23 -8.73 -18.15
N GLN A 48 6.36 -9.37 -17.81
CA GLN A 48 7.27 -9.93 -18.79
C GLN A 48 6.61 -11.05 -19.60
N TYR A 49 5.92 -11.98 -18.92
CA TYR A 49 5.14 -13.03 -19.58
C TYR A 49 4.11 -12.46 -20.58
N LEU A 50 3.38 -11.41 -20.19
CA LEU A 50 2.43 -10.73 -21.08
C LEU A 50 3.12 -10.10 -22.29
N ALA A 51 4.33 -9.54 -22.13
CA ALA A 51 5.08 -8.95 -23.24
C ALA A 51 5.54 -10.01 -24.23
N GLU A 52 6.02 -11.16 -23.74
CA GLU A 52 6.43 -12.33 -24.54
C GLU A 52 5.23 -12.94 -25.28
N ALA A 53 4.05 -12.97 -24.65
CA ALA A 53 2.78 -13.39 -25.26
C ALA A 53 2.19 -12.37 -26.26
N GLY A 54 2.89 -11.25 -26.54
CA GLY A 54 2.46 -10.22 -27.48
C GLY A 54 1.51 -9.17 -26.90
N ASN A 55 1.08 -9.30 -25.64
CA ASN A 55 0.22 -8.34 -24.95
C ASN A 55 1.03 -7.19 -24.32
N LYS A 56 1.74 -6.45 -25.17
CA LYS A 56 2.65 -5.36 -24.76
C LYS A 56 1.93 -4.21 -24.01
N ASN A 57 0.65 -3.98 -24.31
CA ASN A 57 -0.12 -2.92 -23.66
C ASN A 57 -0.39 -3.26 -22.19
N ASN A 58 -0.88 -4.46 -21.90
CA ASN A 58 -1.12 -4.89 -20.51
C ASN A 58 0.20 -5.08 -19.76
N ALA A 59 1.25 -5.60 -20.41
CA ALA A 59 2.59 -5.66 -19.84
C ALA A 59 3.08 -4.28 -19.36
N ARG A 60 3.00 -3.26 -20.21
CA ARG A 60 3.42 -1.89 -19.87
C ARG A 60 2.57 -1.30 -18.73
N ARG A 61 1.25 -1.51 -18.75
CA ARG A 61 0.36 -1.07 -17.66
C ARG A 61 0.75 -1.71 -16.33
N LEU A 62 1.00 -3.01 -16.32
CA LEU A 62 1.34 -3.76 -15.11
C LEU A 62 2.72 -3.36 -14.57
N MET A 63 3.71 -3.17 -15.44
CA MET A 63 5.04 -2.69 -15.07
C MET A 63 4.99 -1.28 -14.47
N ASN A 64 4.23 -0.36 -15.06
CA ASN A 64 4.04 0.99 -14.52
C ASN A 64 3.38 0.96 -13.13
N MET A 65 2.42 0.05 -12.91
CA MET A 65 1.79 -0.13 -11.59
C MET A 65 2.79 -0.68 -10.57
N ALA A 66 3.57 -1.70 -10.95
CA ALA A 66 4.62 -2.26 -10.09
C ALA A 66 5.61 -1.17 -9.64
N GLN A 67 6.05 -0.30 -10.55
CA GLN A 67 6.94 0.82 -10.21
C GLN A 67 6.32 1.81 -9.21
N LYS A 68 5.05 2.19 -9.40
CA LYS A 68 4.33 3.06 -8.45
C LYS A 68 4.18 2.40 -7.08
N LEU A 69 3.91 1.10 -7.04
CA LEU A 69 3.81 0.32 -5.80
C LEU A 69 5.17 0.27 -5.08
N THR A 70 6.27 0.06 -5.81
CA THR A 70 7.63 0.12 -5.25
C THR A 70 7.93 1.47 -4.62
N GLN A 71 7.62 2.56 -5.30
CA GLN A 71 7.83 3.91 -4.77
C GLN A 71 7.03 4.14 -3.48
N ARG A 72 5.75 3.74 -3.45
CA ARG A 72 4.91 3.84 -2.25
C ARG A 72 5.44 2.99 -1.09
N LEU A 73 5.87 1.76 -1.35
CA LEU A 73 6.46 0.89 -0.33
C LEU A 73 7.74 1.48 0.24
N ASN A 74 8.62 2.03 -0.61
CA ASN A 74 9.85 2.68 -0.16
C ASN A 74 9.57 3.96 0.66
N GLN A 75 8.57 4.76 0.28
CA GLN A 75 8.13 5.93 1.04
C GLN A 75 7.49 5.55 2.38
N SER A 76 6.70 4.48 2.38
CA SER A 76 6.05 3.98 3.59
C SER A 76 7.07 3.32 4.53
N GLN A 77 8.15 2.73 4.01
CA GLN A 77 9.25 2.18 4.81
C GLN A 77 10.26 3.24 5.28
N ASN A 78 10.02 4.53 4.97
CA ASN A 78 10.90 5.60 5.41
C ASN A 78 10.66 5.90 6.90
N PRO A 79 11.69 5.80 7.79
CA PRO A 79 11.55 6.07 9.21
C PRO A 79 10.96 7.46 9.52
N VAL A 80 11.19 8.44 8.64
CA VAL A 80 10.63 9.80 8.77
C VAL A 80 9.11 9.78 8.69
N SER A 81 8.51 8.99 7.78
CA SER A 81 7.05 8.91 7.59
C SER A 81 6.34 8.42 8.85
N TYR A 82 6.88 7.37 9.48
CA TYR A 82 6.35 6.85 10.75
C TYR A 82 6.56 7.80 11.91
N THR A 83 7.72 8.45 11.98
CA THR A 83 7.98 9.47 13.01
C THR A 83 6.98 10.63 12.87
N THR A 84 6.67 11.06 11.65
CA THR A 84 5.65 12.07 11.38
C THR A 84 4.27 11.62 11.84
N LEU A 85 3.86 10.38 11.53
CA LEU A 85 2.57 9.84 12.01
C LEU A 85 2.49 9.86 13.55
N LEU A 86 3.52 9.36 14.23
CA LEU A 86 3.55 9.31 15.70
C LEU A 86 3.53 10.72 16.32
N GLN A 87 4.25 11.67 15.74
CA GLN A 87 4.23 13.07 16.17
C GLN A 87 2.85 13.71 15.98
N GLN A 88 2.19 13.48 14.84
CA GLN A 88 0.84 13.98 14.58
C GLN A 88 -0.17 13.42 15.59
N LEU A 89 -0.10 12.11 15.88
CA LEU A 89 -0.97 11.47 16.88
C LEU A 89 -0.74 12.03 18.29
N LEU A 90 0.51 12.22 18.69
CA LEU A 90 0.86 12.80 19.99
C LEU A 90 0.36 14.25 20.11
N GLN A 91 0.56 15.06 19.06
CA GLN A 91 0.09 16.45 19.02
C GLN A 91 -1.44 16.52 19.12
N ALA A 92 -2.15 15.72 18.31
CA ALA A 92 -3.60 15.62 18.36
C ALA A 92 -4.12 15.26 19.76
N GLU A 93 -3.47 14.32 20.43
CA GLU A 93 -3.82 13.90 21.79
C GLU A 93 -3.67 15.05 22.79
N SER A 94 -2.58 15.80 22.69
CA SER A 94 -2.33 16.99 23.52
C SER A 94 -3.37 18.10 23.31
N GLU A 95 -3.79 18.33 22.06
CA GLU A 95 -4.79 19.35 21.72
C GLU A 95 -6.19 18.96 22.20
N VAL A 96 -6.52 17.66 22.12
CA VAL A 96 -7.77 17.13 22.68
C VAL A 96 -7.78 17.30 24.19
N ARG A 97 -6.69 16.96 24.89
CA ARG A 97 -6.56 17.17 26.34
C ARG A 97 -6.68 18.64 26.74
N ALA A 98 -6.11 19.53 25.92
CA ALA A 98 -6.18 20.97 26.13
C ALA A 98 -7.55 21.58 25.76
N GLY A 99 -8.51 20.79 25.26
CA GLY A 99 -9.82 21.27 24.81
C GLY A 99 -9.79 22.09 23.53
N LYS A 100 -8.69 22.04 22.77
CA LYS A 100 -8.48 22.79 21.51
C LYS A 100 -8.96 22.02 20.28
N ALA A 101 -9.08 20.69 20.38
CA ALA A 101 -9.52 19.83 19.30
C ALA A 101 -10.50 18.75 19.81
N ASN A 102 -11.29 18.19 18.89
CA ASN A 102 -12.13 17.03 19.16
C ASN A 102 -11.36 15.74 18.84
N LYS A 103 -11.69 14.64 19.53
CA LYS A 103 -11.18 13.28 19.26
C LYS A 103 -11.28 12.86 17.78
N SER A 104 -12.18 13.47 17.00
CA SER A 104 -12.28 13.27 15.55
C SER A 104 -10.97 13.50 14.79
N ILE A 105 -10.09 14.38 15.28
CA ILE A 105 -8.80 14.67 14.64
C ILE A 105 -7.88 13.44 14.58
N VAL A 106 -7.97 12.55 15.59
CA VAL A 106 -7.20 11.30 15.62
C VAL A 106 -7.63 10.38 14.48
N TYR A 107 -8.94 10.24 14.26
CA TYR A 107 -9.46 9.43 13.16
C TYR A 107 -9.08 10.01 11.78
N GLN A 108 -9.08 11.33 11.63
CA GLN A 108 -8.63 11.98 10.39
C GLN A 108 -7.14 11.72 10.11
N ILE A 109 -6.28 11.79 11.13
CA ILE A 109 -4.86 11.48 10.99
C ILE A 109 -4.66 10.02 10.58
N LEU A 110 -5.37 9.09 11.22
CA LEU A 110 -5.29 7.66 10.87
C LEU A 110 -5.76 7.38 9.44
N ASP A 111 -6.85 8.01 9.01
CA ASP A 111 -7.39 7.81 7.66
C ASP A 111 -6.43 8.35 6.58
N ASN A 112 -5.90 9.55 6.78
CA ASN A 112 -4.91 10.16 5.88
C ASN A 112 -3.59 9.39 5.81
N ASN A 113 -3.24 8.67 6.88
CA ASN A 113 -2.01 7.91 6.99
C ASN A 113 -2.24 6.39 6.94
N ARG A 114 -3.37 5.92 6.38
CA ARG A 114 -3.69 4.48 6.27
C ARG A 114 -2.56 3.63 5.70
N HIS A 115 -1.83 4.16 4.73
CA HIS A 115 -0.68 3.49 4.10
C HIS A 115 0.50 3.21 5.07
N LEU A 116 0.59 3.95 6.17
CA LEU A 116 1.58 3.74 7.25
C LEU A 116 1.05 2.81 8.34
N LEU A 117 -0.25 2.48 8.37
CA LEU A 117 -0.84 1.54 9.32
C LEU A 117 -0.66 0.08 8.84
N ASN A 118 0.59 -0.30 8.62
CA ASN A 118 0.98 -1.62 8.13
C ASN A 118 1.81 -2.39 9.16
N GLU A 119 2.12 -3.67 8.91
CA GLU A 119 2.86 -4.52 9.83
C GLU A 119 4.23 -3.95 10.27
N ASN A 120 4.88 -3.14 9.43
CA ASN A 120 6.15 -2.52 9.78
C ASN A 120 6.00 -1.46 10.89
N LEU A 121 4.81 -0.88 11.07
CA LEU A 121 4.53 0.03 12.18
C LEU A 121 4.74 -0.67 13.54
N ALA A 122 4.40 -1.95 13.64
CA ALA A 122 4.61 -2.72 14.87
C ALA A 122 6.10 -2.92 15.19
N HIS A 123 6.97 -2.96 14.18
CA HIS A 123 8.42 -3.15 14.35
C HIS A 123 9.18 -1.91 14.81
N ILE A 124 8.58 -0.73 14.69
CA ILE A 124 9.19 0.57 15.03
C ILE A 124 8.62 1.18 16.31
N LEU A 125 7.52 0.65 16.84
CA LEU A 125 7.06 1.01 18.17
C LEU A 125 8.06 0.45 19.21
N PRO A 126 8.48 1.27 20.20
CA PRO A 126 9.33 0.78 21.28
C PRO A 126 8.63 -0.37 22.02
N GLN A 127 9.36 -1.47 22.23
CA GLN A 127 8.93 -2.66 22.98
C GLN A 127 8.94 -2.40 24.48
#